data_AF-A0A5C7GVH8-F1
#
_entry.id   AF-A0A5C7GVH8-F1
#
_cell.length_a   1.000
_cell.length_b   1.000
_cell.length_c   1.000
_cell.angle_alpha   90.00
_cell.angle_beta   90.00
_cell.angle_gamma   90.00
#
_symmetry.space_group_name_H-M   'P 1'
#
loop_
_entity.id
_entity.type
_entity.pdbx_description
1 polymer ?
#
loop_
_entity_poly.entity_id
_entity_poly.type
_entity_poly.pdbx_seq_one_letter_code
_entity_poly.pdbx_strand_id
1 'polypeptide(L)'
;MFPSSANGPSGPSGSPTREMIAFTNHESNKSPFSERRTHQEQMASTLLKTLIKSSNLPSSTRNLCLLTNGIVSNHTAKWMQDTSKKSPMELINEVPPIKVEGRIVACEGDSNPALGHPIEFICLDLKEPAVCKYCGLRYVQDHHH
;
A
#
# COMPACT_ATOMS: atom_id res chain seq x y z
N MET A 1 -69.38 -17.40 1.09
CA MET A 1 -69.06 -18.36 0.02
C MET A 1 -67.56 -18.34 -0.22
N PHE A 2 -66.86 -19.43 0.18
CA PHE A 2 -65.59 -19.87 -0.43
C PHE A 2 -65.89 -20.49 -1.82
N PRO A 3 -64.93 -20.95 -2.68
CA PRO A 3 -63.48 -21.17 -2.43
C PRO A 3 -62.49 -20.91 -3.62
N SER A 4 -61.20 -21.16 -3.35
CA SER A 4 -60.10 -21.70 -4.21
C SER A 4 -59.50 -20.83 -5.35
N SER A 5 -58.20 -20.85 -5.71
CA SER A 5 -57.14 -21.87 -5.59
C SER A 5 -55.71 -21.27 -5.75
N ALA A 6 -54.68 -22.08 -5.48
CA ALA A 6 -53.26 -21.75 -5.21
C ALA A 6 -52.27 -21.72 -6.40
N ASN A 7 -51.04 -21.18 -6.20
CA ASN A 7 -49.73 -21.85 -6.41
C ASN A 7 -48.47 -20.95 -6.28
N GLY A 8 -47.45 -21.43 -5.52
CA GLY A 8 -45.96 -21.39 -5.68
C GLY A 8 -45.20 -20.04 -5.76
N PRO A 9 -43.95 -19.92 -5.22
CA PRO A 9 -42.82 -20.76 -5.66
C PRO A 9 -41.78 -21.20 -4.60
N SER A 10 -40.91 -22.09 -5.08
CA SER A 10 -39.84 -22.91 -4.49
C SER A 10 -38.53 -22.18 -4.16
N GLY A 11 -37.87 -22.58 -3.07
CA GLY A 11 -36.50 -22.19 -2.70
C GLY A 11 -35.42 -23.18 -3.19
N PRO A 12 -34.12 -22.81 -3.18
CA PRO A 12 -33.04 -23.71 -3.57
C PRO A 12 -32.31 -24.35 -2.37
N SER A 13 -32.08 -25.66 -2.49
CA SER A 13 -31.19 -26.48 -1.67
C SER A 13 -29.96 -26.87 -2.50
N GLY A 14 -28.75 -26.63 -2.00
CA GLY A 14 -27.50 -27.04 -2.65
C GLY A 14 -26.55 -27.70 -1.66
N SER A 15 -26.11 -28.92 -1.97
CA SER A 15 -25.07 -29.69 -1.27
C SER A 15 -24.01 -30.17 -2.28
N PRO A 16 -22.78 -30.53 -1.83
CA PRO A 16 -21.58 -30.51 -2.67
C PRO A 16 -21.30 -31.86 -3.35
N THR A 17 -20.69 -31.82 -4.54
CA THR A 17 -20.17 -33.00 -5.25
C THR A 17 -18.66 -33.15 -5.03
N ARG A 18 -18.24 -34.37 -4.68
CA ARG A 18 -16.85 -34.80 -4.49
C ARG A 18 -16.58 -35.90 -5.50
N GLU A 19 -15.79 -35.62 -6.53
CA GLU A 19 -15.28 -36.63 -7.45
C GLU A 19 -13.88 -37.12 -7.04
N MET A 20 -13.67 -38.42 -7.24
CA MET A 20 -12.43 -39.15 -7.04
C MET A 20 -11.64 -39.20 -8.34
N ILE A 21 -10.31 -39.20 -8.26
CA ILE A 21 -9.47 -39.85 -9.26
C ILE A 21 -8.31 -40.57 -8.55
N ALA A 22 -8.15 -41.85 -8.86
CA ALA A 22 -7.12 -42.75 -8.38
C ALA A 22 -5.87 -42.69 -9.27
N PHE A 23 -4.74 -43.15 -8.72
CA PHE A 23 -3.85 -44.21 -9.25
C PHE A 23 -2.38 -44.02 -8.81
N THR A 24 -1.94 -44.97 -7.97
CA THR A 24 -0.66 -45.69 -7.96
C THR A 24 0.67 -44.92 -8.09
N ASN A 25 1.60 -45.13 -7.15
CA ASN A 25 2.64 -46.14 -7.35
C ASN A 25 3.48 -46.43 -6.10
N HIS A 26 4.05 -47.63 -6.18
CA HIS A 26 4.79 -48.45 -5.23
C HIS A 26 6.22 -47.93 -4.99
N GLU A 27 6.71 -47.90 -3.74
CA GLU A 27 8.15 -48.04 -3.50
C GLU A 27 8.47 -48.68 -2.13
N SER A 28 8.69 -49.99 -2.18
CA SER A 28 9.81 -50.75 -1.61
C SER A 28 10.39 -50.40 -0.23
N ASN A 29 10.22 -51.37 0.67
CA ASN A 29 10.96 -51.60 1.92
C ASN A 29 12.49 -51.43 1.82
N LYS A 30 13.09 -50.75 2.82
CA LYS A 30 14.29 -51.26 3.51
C LYS A 30 14.40 -50.70 4.94
N SER A 31 14.85 -51.58 5.84
CA SER A 31 14.75 -51.53 7.31
C SER A 31 16.07 -51.01 7.97
N PRO A 32 16.30 -51.16 9.31
CA PRO A 32 16.35 -50.02 10.23
C PRO A 32 17.65 -49.97 11.06
N PHE A 33 18.52 -48.98 10.89
CA PHE A 33 19.66 -48.84 11.81
C PHE A 33 20.33 -47.45 11.77
N SER A 34 19.72 -46.43 12.39
CA SER A 34 20.48 -45.24 12.88
C SER A 34 19.65 -44.27 13.75
N GLU A 35 18.40 -44.60 14.06
CA GLU A 35 17.47 -43.72 14.76
C GLU A 35 17.77 -43.62 16.26
N ARG A 36 18.79 -42.83 16.63
CA ARG A 36 18.93 -42.34 18.01
C ARG A 36 19.77 -41.08 18.21
N ARG A 37 19.97 -40.19 17.22
CA ARG A 37 20.84 -39.02 17.46
C ARG A 37 20.62 -37.72 16.66
N THR A 38 19.40 -37.36 16.26
CA THR A 38 19.17 -36.09 15.53
C THR A 38 18.00 -35.23 16.01
N HIS A 39 17.36 -35.53 17.14
CA HIS A 39 16.27 -34.70 17.68
C HIS A 39 16.72 -33.46 18.47
N GLN A 40 18.02 -33.17 18.55
CA GLN A 40 18.52 -32.01 19.31
C GLN A 40 18.88 -30.78 18.46
N GLU A 41 18.96 -30.91 17.12
CA GLU A 41 19.47 -29.84 16.25
C GLU A 41 18.39 -29.05 15.47
N GLN A 42 17.10 -29.34 15.66
CA GLN A 42 16.03 -28.69 14.87
C GLN A 42 15.51 -27.36 15.45
N MET A 43 15.87 -26.98 16.67
CA MET A 43 15.32 -25.75 17.29
C MET A 43 16.16 -24.49 17.02
N ALA A 44 17.43 -24.63 16.61
CA ALA A 44 18.36 -23.50 16.46
C ALA A 44 18.53 -23.00 15.01
N SER A 45 18.10 -23.78 14.00
CA SER A 45 18.37 -23.42 12.59
C SER A 45 17.36 -22.45 11.96
N THR A 46 16.19 -22.26 12.59
CA THR A 46 15.11 -21.42 12.05
C THR A 46 15.40 -19.93 12.22
N LEU A 47 16.16 -19.57 13.27
CA LEU A 47 16.53 -18.18 13.58
C LEU A 47 17.60 -17.63 12.63
N LEU A 48 18.57 -18.45 12.21
CA LEU A 48 19.64 -17.96 11.31
C LEU A 48 19.15 -17.81 9.86
N LYS A 49 18.20 -18.64 9.42
CA LYS A 49 17.64 -18.60 8.06
C LYS A 49 16.77 -17.36 7.79
N THR A 50 16.15 -16.78 8.83
CA THR A 50 15.35 -15.55 8.72
C THR A 50 16.22 -14.30 8.57
N LEU A 51 17.44 -14.31 9.13
CA LEU A 51 18.34 -13.15 9.10
C LEU A 51 19.01 -12.95 7.73
N ILE A 52 19.27 -14.03 6.99
CA ILE A 52 19.95 -13.93 5.68
C ILE A 52 19.01 -13.44 4.57
N LYS A 53 17.69 -13.58 4.72
CA LYS A 53 16.68 -13.09 3.75
C LYS A 53 16.22 -11.63 3.99
N SER A 54 16.84 -10.89 4.90
CA SER A 54 16.55 -9.47 5.13
C SER A 54 17.51 -8.49 4.43
N SER A 55 18.53 -8.97 3.73
CA SER A 55 19.60 -8.12 3.18
C SER A 55 19.27 -7.41 1.85
N ASN A 56 18.03 -7.51 1.33
CA ASN A 56 17.62 -6.81 0.10
C ASN A 56 16.41 -5.89 0.29
N LEU A 57 16.28 -5.24 1.45
CA LEU A 57 15.22 -4.25 1.69
C LEU A 57 15.80 -2.83 1.62
N PRO A 58 15.26 -1.90 0.80
CA PRO A 58 15.71 -0.51 0.78
C PRO A 58 15.42 0.16 2.14
N SER A 59 16.45 0.76 2.72
CA SER A 59 16.48 1.39 4.07
C SER A 59 15.63 2.66 4.22
N SER A 60 14.34 2.61 3.91
CA SER A 60 13.42 3.72 4.20
C SER A 60 12.08 3.22 4.75
N THR A 61 12.13 2.47 5.83
CA THR A 61 10.96 2.11 6.66
C THR A 61 10.88 3.05 7.86
N ARG A 62 10.39 4.27 7.63
CA ARG A 62 9.68 4.99 8.70
C ARG A 62 8.21 4.56 8.61
N ASN A 63 7.80 3.74 9.58
CA ASN A 63 6.43 3.28 9.88
C ASN A 63 5.91 2.07 9.07
N LEU A 64 6.22 0.86 9.55
CA LEU A 64 5.63 -0.38 9.07
C LEU A 64 4.29 -0.66 9.79
N CYS A 65 3.25 0.15 9.55
CA CYS A 65 1.90 -0.41 9.60
C CYS A 65 1.64 -0.98 8.21
N LEU A 66 1.49 -2.31 8.13
CA LEU A 66 1.22 -3.03 6.89
C LEU A 66 -0.24 -2.77 6.47
N LEU A 67 -0.55 -1.51 6.16
CA LEU A 67 -1.74 -1.15 5.42
C LEU A 67 -1.38 -1.28 3.96
N THR A 68 -2.12 -2.17 3.29
CA THR A 68 -1.98 -2.43 1.86
C THR A 68 -2.00 -1.12 1.09
N ASN A 69 -1.22 -1.08 0.00
CA ASN A 69 -1.12 0.03 -0.95
C ASN A 69 -2.46 0.49 -1.57
N GLY A 70 -3.61 -0.07 -1.15
CA GLY A 70 -4.96 0.31 -1.57
C GLY A 70 -5.66 1.38 -0.71
N ILE A 71 -5.09 1.82 0.42
CA ILE A 71 -5.76 2.78 1.32
C ILE A 71 -5.38 4.26 1.04
N VAL A 72 -4.25 4.53 0.39
CA VAL A 72 -3.74 5.91 0.22
C VAL A 72 -4.44 6.70 -0.91
N SER A 73 -5.37 6.10 -1.66
CA SER A 73 -6.15 6.80 -2.70
C SER A 73 -7.61 7.09 -2.28
N ASN A 74 -7.93 7.06 -0.98
CA ASN A 74 -9.31 7.24 -0.48
C ASN A 74 -9.50 8.46 0.44
N HIS A 75 -8.57 9.41 0.50
CA HIS A 75 -8.76 10.57 1.38
C HIS A 75 -9.89 11.48 0.89
N THR A 76 -9.84 11.92 -0.37
CA THR A 76 -10.82 12.88 -0.91
C THR A 76 -12.21 12.26 -1.04
N ALA A 77 -12.29 11.00 -1.47
CA ALA A 77 -13.55 10.27 -1.63
C ALA A 77 -14.33 10.12 -0.31
N LYS A 78 -13.67 10.24 0.84
CA LYS A 78 -14.31 10.15 2.16
C LYS A 78 -15.20 11.35 2.48
N TRP A 79 -14.87 12.55 1.99
CA TRP A 79 -15.54 13.79 2.39
C TRP A 79 -16.11 14.59 1.22
N MET A 80 -15.60 14.40 0.01
CA MET A 80 -16.08 15.11 -1.19
C MET A 80 -17.24 14.34 -1.82
N GLN A 81 -18.46 14.87 -1.68
CA GLN A 81 -19.67 14.24 -2.21
C GLN A 81 -19.91 14.57 -3.70
N ASP A 82 -19.52 15.78 -4.12
CA ASP A 82 -19.61 16.23 -5.51
C ASP A 82 -18.35 15.80 -6.27
N THR A 83 -18.49 14.79 -7.13
CA THR A 83 -17.42 14.26 -7.98
C THR A 83 -17.43 14.86 -9.39
N SER A 84 -18.30 15.83 -9.67
CA SER A 84 -18.33 16.51 -10.97
C SER A 84 -17.15 17.48 -11.15
N LYS A 85 -16.59 17.97 -10.03
CA LYS A 85 -15.43 18.85 -10.00
C LYS A 85 -14.18 18.06 -9.61
N LYS A 86 -13.03 18.53 -10.10
CA LYS A 86 -11.73 17.97 -9.74
C LYS A 86 -11.49 18.09 -8.23
N SER A 87 -10.90 17.06 -7.64
CA SER A 87 -10.52 17.11 -6.24
C SER A 87 -9.41 18.14 -5.99
N PRO A 88 -9.26 18.70 -4.77
CA PRO A 88 -8.12 19.57 -4.46
C PRO A 88 -6.77 18.89 -4.70
N MET A 89 -6.69 17.56 -4.50
CA MET A 89 -5.50 16.77 -4.79
C MET A 89 -5.19 16.73 -6.29
N GLU A 90 -6.20 16.62 -7.14
CA GLU A 90 -6.02 16.71 -8.60
C GLU A 90 -5.58 18.12 -9.02
N LEU A 91 -6.24 19.16 -8.49
CA LEU A 91 -5.94 20.55 -8.84
C LEU A 91 -4.49 20.93 -8.52
N ILE A 92 -3.98 20.58 -7.35
CA ILE A 92 -2.58 20.88 -7.01
C ILE A 92 -1.59 20.05 -7.84
N ASN A 93 -1.98 18.85 -8.27
CA ASN A 93 -1.14 18.02 -9.12
C ASN A 93 -0.99 18.57 -10.54
N GLU A 94 -1.96 19.34 -11.02
CA GLU A 94 -1.89 20.03 -12.31
C GLU A 94 -0.93 21.23 -12.30
N VAL A 95 -0.66 21.82 -11.12
CA VAL A 95 0.28 22.95 -10.98
C VAL A 95 1.73 22.45 -11.14
N PRO A 96 2.51 22.94 -12.13
CA PRO A 96 3.88 22.48 -12.33
C PRO A 96 4.80 22.90 -11.17
N PRO A 97 5.89 22.17 -10.89
CA PRO A 97 6.91 22.60 -9.95
C PRO A 97 7.53 23.95 -10.34
N ILE A 98 7.68 24.84 -9.37
CA ILE A 98 8.28 26.17 -9.50
C ILE A 98 9.80 26.00 -9.41
N LYS A 99 10.51 26.48 -10.44
CA LYS A 99 11.97 26.52 -10.44
C LYS A 99 12.44 27.77 -9.72
N VAL A 100 13.41 27.61 -8.83
CA VAL A 100 14.07 28.72 -8.13
C VAL A 100 15.58 28.52 -8.15
N GLU A 101 16.33 29.61 -8.19
CA GLU A 101 17.81 29.54 -8.25
C GLU A 101 18.42 29.20 -6.88
N GLY A 102 17.77 29.65 -5.80
CA GLY A 102 18.23 29.47 -4.43
C GLY A 102 18.10 28.05 -3.89
N ARG A 103 18.95 27.68 -2.93
CA ARG A 103 18.86 26.40 -2.19
C ARG A 103 17.70 26.37 -1.18
N ILE A 104 17.20 27.53 -0.77
CA ILE A 104 16.09 27.67 0.17
C ILE A 104 15.05 28.61 -0.44
N VAL A 105 13.78 28.22 -0.38
CA VAL A 105 12.64 29.06 -0.78
C VAL A 105 11.77 29.39 0.42
N ALA A 106 11.24 30.61 0.47
CA ALA A 106 10.22 31.04 1.42
C ALA A 106 8.85 30.98 0.74
N CYS A 107 7.99 30.06 1.17
CA CYS A 107 6.63 29.96 0.67
C CYS A 107 5.69 30.71 1.60
N GLU A 108 5.05 31.76 1.10
CA GLU A 108 4.07 32.59 1.84
C GLU A 108 2.62 32.19 1.54
N GLY A 109 2.38 31.37 0.51
CA GLY A 109 1.07 30.87 0.10
C GLY A 109 0.27 31.77 -0.84
N ASP A 110 0.46 33.09 -0.79
CA ASP A 110 -0.17 34.08 -1.68
C ASP A 110 0.83 35.24 -1.93
N SER A 111 0.53 36.12 -2.89
CA SER A 111 1.23 37.39 -3.11
C SER A 111 1.09 38.35 -1.93
N ASN A 112 0.01 38.23 -1.16
CA ASN A 112 -0.15 38.93 0.12
C ASN A 112 0.13 37.96 1.29
N PRO A 113 1.22 38.16 2.05
CA PRO A 113 1.59 37.24 3.13
C PRO A 113 0.54 37.17 4.25
N ALA A 114 -0.36 38.16 4.36
CA ALA A 114 -1.44 38.15 5.35
C ALA A 114 -2.60 37.19 5.00
N LEU A 115 -2.72 36.77 3.74
CA LEU A 115 -3.80 35.88 3.26
C LEU A 115 -3.35 34.43 3.06
N GLY A 116 -2.04 34.20 3.07
CA GLY A 116 -1.47 32.88 2.89
C GLY A 116 -1.34 32.08 4.18
N HIS A 117 -0.32 31.23 4.23
CA HIS A 117 -0.01 30.41 5.39
C HIS A 117 1.23 30.93 6.10
N PRO A 118 1.54 30.47 7.33
CA PRO A 118 2.81 30.80 7.96
C PRO A 118 3.99 30.50 7.03
N ILE A 119 4.96 31.41 6.98
CA ILE A 119 6.09 31.31 6.06
C ILE A 119 6.80 29.98 6.29
N GLU A 120 6.87 29.16 5.25
CA GLU A 120 7.60 27.89 5.26
C GLU A 120 8.90 28.04 4.49
N PHE A 121 10.03 27.87 5.18
CA PHE A 121 11.35 27.78 4.56
C PHE A 121 11.63 26.33 4.15
N ILE A 122 11.80 26.11 2.85
CA ILE A 122 11.92 24.77 2.26
C ILE A 122 13.31 24.62 1.64
N CYS A 123 14.01 23.55 1.99
CA CYS A 123 15.33 23.20 1.43
C CYS A 123 15.17 22.42 0.12
N LEU A 124 15.94 22.80 -0.90
CA LEU A 124 15.87 22.28 -2.26
C LEU A 124 17.15 21.53 -2.69
N ASP A 125 17.98 21.12 -1.73
CA ASP A 125 19.22 20.38 -2.00
C ASP A 125 18.96 18.99 -2.61
N LEU A 126 17.74 18.47 -2.50
CA LEU A 126 17.34 17.21 -3.12
C LEU A 126 16.88 17.42 -4.56
N LYS A 127 17.17 16.45 -5.43
CA LYS A 127 16.75 16.47 -6.84
C LYS A 127 15.23 16.36 -7.03
N GLU A 128 14.54 15.76 -6.06
CA GLU A 128 13.08 15.62 -6.10
C GLU A 128 12.40 16.94 -5.73
N PRO A 129 11.26 17.29 -6.35
CA PRO A 129 10.52 18.49 -5.98
C PRO A 129 10.10 18.48 -4.50
N ALA A 130 10.50 19.51 -3.77
CA ALA A 130 10.08 19.70 -2.39
C ALA A 130 8.68 20.33 -2.34
N VAL A 131 7.82 19.81 -1.48
CA VAL A 131 6.41 20.23 -1.37
C VAL A 131 6.25 21.14 -0.15
N CYS A 132 5.62 22.30 -0.34
CA CYS A 132 5.12 23.10 0.78
C CYS A 132 3.98 22.36 1.47
N LYS A 133 4.06 22.21 2.80
CA LYS A 133 3.09 21.43 3.59
C LYS A 133 1.72 22.08 3.68
N TYR A 134 1.65 23.39 3.45
CA TYR A 134 0.43 24.17 3.59
C TYR A 134 -0.34 24.29 2.28
N CYS A 135 0.28 24.86 1.24
CA CYS A 135 -0.37 25.06 -0.05
C CYS A 135 -0.18 23.90 -1.05
N GLY A 136 0.76 22.99 -0.79
CA GLY A 136 1.07 21.87 -1.70
C GLY A 136 1.87 22.26 -2.94
N LEU A 137 2.29 23.52 -3.07
CA LEU A 137 3.17 23.96 -4.16
C LEU A 137 4.49 23.19 -4.12
N ARG A 138 5.01 22.88 -5.31
CA ARG A 138 6.24 22.15 -5.51
C ARG A 138 7.34 23.07 -5.95
N TYR A 139 8.53 22.91 -5.38
CA TYR A 139 9.71 23.70 -5.70
C TYR A 139 10.87 22.80 -6.11
N VAL A 140 11.65 23.23 -7.09
CA VAL A 140 12.88 22.58 -7.53
C VAL A 140 13.97 23.62 -7.68
N GLN A 141 15.20 23.26 -7.34
CA GLN A 141 16.34 24.12 -7.61
C GLN A 141 16.70 24.06 -9.10
N ASP A 142 16.87 25.23 -9.74
CA ASP A 142 17.41 25.30 -11.10
C ASP A 142 18.93 25.13 -11.04
N HIS A 143 19.41 23.95 -11.40
CA HIS A 143 20.83 23.66 -11.47
C HIS A 143 21.36 24.11 -12.83
N HIS A 144 21.82 25.37 -12.91
CA HIS A 144 22.58 25.84 -14.06
C HIS A 144 23.95 25.12 -14.06
N HIS A 145 24.15 24.25 -15.05
CA HIS A 145 25.44 23.63 -15.37
C HIS A 145 26.15 24.41 -16.47
#